data_AF-A0A2V9HAP1-F1
#
_entry.id   AF-A0A2V9HAP1-F1
#
_cell.length_a   1.000
_cell.length_b   1.000
_cell.length_c   1.000
_cell.angle_alpha   90.00
_cell.angle_beta   90.00
_cell.angle_gamma   90.00
#
_symmetry.space_group_name_H-M   'P 1'
#
loop_
_entity.id
_entity.type
_entity.pdbx_description
1 polymer ?
#
loop_
_entity_poly.entity_id
_entity_poly.type
_entity_poly.pdbx_seq_one_letter_code
_entity_poly.pdbx_strand_id
1 'polypeptide(L)'
;MKRAATVFASVCTALLAILVAPRIATRVLFSTVSPRQRYKVEVSQYRPFPFDERAVFVNVYRDGHTRTVHKLLYTGDFLDGDFRDLYPNPRFRSEDIYELGDVMNDGSTSRPGNLRIVNATQKEISYLLIETGWYKLVVLDLKAGATADLNLQYTGWLSCQARFADSGQRFASAVSIVDSADSKESRQLSITVRGGNVAIESPQPGLRASHCCASDRPDPQHEWLY
;
A
#
# COMPACT_ATOMS: atom_id res chain seq x y z
N MET A 1 44.11 -26.10 -27.93
CA MET A 1 43.89 -25.04 -26.92
C MET A 1 42.98 -23.90 -27.38
N LYS A 2 43.17 -23.28 -28.57
CA LYS A 2 42.35 -22.15 -29.03
C LYS A 2 40.83 -22.41 -29.06
N ARG A 3 40.36 -23.55 -29.58
CA ARG A 3 38.93 -23.91 -29.64
C ARG A 3 38.26 -24.06 -28.27
N ALA A 4 38.98 -24.57 -27.27
CA ALA A 4 38.44 -24.74 -25.92
C ALA A 4 38.24 -23.39 -25.22
N ALA A 5 39.17 -22.45 -25.41
CA ALA A 5 39.04 -21.09 -24.88
C ALA A 5 37.88 -20.31 -25.51
N THR A 6 37.64 -20.49 -26.82
CA THR A 6 36.49 -19.86 -27.49
C THR A 6 35.17 -20.42 -26.99
N VAL A 7 35.05 -21.75 -26.84
CA VAL A 7 33.83 -22.38 -26.30
C VAL A 7 33.58 -21.95 -24.86
N PHE A 8 34.62 -21.87 -24.03
CA PHE A 8 34.50 -21.43 -22.63
C PHE A 8 34.08 -19.96 -22.52
N ALA A 9 34.66 -19.07 -23.35
CA ALA A 9 34.25 -17.68 -23.42
C ALA A 9 32.77 -17.54 -23.84
N SER A 10 32.33 -18.26 -24.88
CA SER A 10 30.93 -18.24 -25.32
C SER A 10 29.96 -18.73 -24.25
N VAL A 11 30.32 -19.78 -23.51
CA VAL A 11 29.52 -20.32 -22.40
C VAL A 11 29.46 -19.32 -21.25
N CYS A 12 30.56 -18.67 -20.91
CA CYS A 12 30.58 -17.61 -19.90
C CYS A 12 29.76 -16.39 -20.34
N THR A 13 29.84 -15.95 -21.60
CA THR A 13 29.03 -14.83 -22.10
C THR A 13 27.55 -15.18 -22.17
N ALA A 14 27.19 -16.43 -22.52
CA ALA A 14 25.81 -16.91 -22.48
C ALA A 14 25.28 -17.02 -21.04
N LEU A 15 26.09 -17.53 -20.11
CA LEU A 15 25.74 -17.56 -18.67
C LEU A 15 25.61 -16.15 -18.11
N LEU A 16 26.51 -15.22 -18.46
CA LEU A 16 26.40 -13.81 -18.08
C LEU A 16 25.14 -13.20 -18.69
N ALA A 17 24.83 -13.48 -19.96
CA ALA A 17 23.62 -12.99 -20.61
C ALA A 17 22.35 -13.61 -20.01
N ILE A 18 22.38 -14.83 -19.46
CA ILE A 18 21.26 -15.44 -18.73
C ILE A 18 21.14 -14.87 -17.31
N LEU A 19 22.26 -14.53 -16.68
CA LEU A 19 22.32 -13.89 -15.36
C LEU A 19 21.96 -12.39 -15.42
N VAL A 20 22.21 -11.74 -16.55
CA VAL A 20 22.02 -10.30 -16.79
C VAL A 20 20.82 -10.02 -17.70
N ALA A 21 20.23 -11.05 -18.35
CA ALA A 21 18.97 -10.89 -19.06
C ALA A 21 17.96 -10.35 -18.04
N PRO A 22 17.49 -9.11 -18.23
CA PRO A 22 16.58 -8.52 -17.29
C PRO A 22 15.34 -9.42 -17.30
N ARG A 23 15.03 -10.01 -16.15
CA ARG A 23 13.72 -10.62 -15.94
C ARG A 23 12.76 -9.45 -15.79
N ILE A 24 12.44 -8.77 -16.90
CA ILE A 24 11.43 -7.70 -17.03
C ILE A 24 10.03 -8.32 -16.86
N ALA A 25 9.86 -9.12 -15.82
CA ALA A 25 8.64 -9.83 -15.54
C ALA A 25 8.13 -9.30 -14.21
N THR A 26 7.09 -8.46 -14.30
CA THR A 26 6.23 -8.17 -13.17
C THR A 26 5.80 -9.49 -12.55
N ARG A 27 6.19 -9.73 -11.29
CA ARG A 27 5.92 -10.97 -10.59
C ARG A 27 4.77 -10.75 -9.63
N VAL A 28 3.69 -11.49 -9.79
CA VAL A 28 2.62 -11.55 -8.78
C VAL A 28 3.17 -12.22 -7.53
N LEU A 29 3.18 -11.50 -6.42
CA LEU A 29 3.58 -11.98 -5.09
C LEU A 29 2.39 -12.62 -4.37
N PHE A 30 1.22 -11.98 -4.45
CA PHE A 30 0.00 -12.42 -3.81
C PHE A 30 -1.19 -12.25 -4.75
N SER A 31 -2.16 -13.17 -4.65
CA SER A 31 -3.44 -13.08 -5.34
C SER A 31 -4.52 -13.58 -4.40
N THR A 32 -5.48 -12.71 -4.07
CA THR A 32 -6.55 -13.01 -3.10
C THR A 32 -7.90 -12.62 -3.71
N VAL A 33 -8.94 -13.39 -3.42
CA VAL A 33 -10.32 -13.13 -3.85
C VAL A 33 -11.17 -12.80 -2.64
N SER A 34 -12.11 -11.86 -2.78
CA SER A 34 -13.00 -11.44 -1.70
C SER A 34 -14.00 -12.54 -1.33
N PRO A 35 -14.59 -12.51 -0.12
CA PRO A 35 -15.54 -13.53 0.35
C PRO A 35 -16.71 -13.83 -0.59
N ARG A 36 -17.30 -12.81 -1.21
CA ARG A 36 -18.39 -12.94 -2.20
C ARG A 36 -17.89 -12.95 -3.63
N GLN A 37 -16.58 -13.06 -3.83
CA GLN A 37 -15.91 -13.17 -5.13
C GLN A 37 -16.13 -11.99 -6.07
N ARG A 38 -16.58 -10.84 -5.54
CA ARG A 38 -16.76 -9.63 -6.33
C ARG A 38 -15.42 -9.00 -6.70
N TYR A 39 -14.42 -9.12 -5.82
CA TYR A 39 -13.10 -8.53 -6.01
C TYR A 39 -12.01 -9.59 -6.06
N LYS A 40 -11.02 -9.34 -6.91
CA LYS A 40 -9.71 -9.99 -6.89
C LYS A 40 -8.64 -8.93 -6.70
N VAL A 41 -7.73 -9.15 -5.78
CA VAL A 41 -6.58 -8.29 -5.53
C VAL A 41 -5.31 -9.06 -5.86
N GLU A 42 -4.47 -8.46 -6.68
CA GLU A 42 -3.12 -8.96 -6.98
C GLU A 42 -2.09 -7.95 -6.50
N VAL A 43 -1.15 -8.42 -5.68
CA VAL A 43 0.04 -7.65 -5.32
C VAL A 43 1.18 -8.14 -6.18
N SER A 44 1.79 -7.23 -6.94
CA SER A 44 2.83 -7.54 -7.90
C SER A 44 4.08 -6.72 -7.66
N GLN A 45 5.25 -7.32 -7.87
CA GLN A 45 6.53 -6.64 -7.78
C GLN A 45 7.14 -6.46 -9.16
N TYR A 46 7.74 -5.29 -9.35
CA TYR A 46 8.59 -4.95 -10.47
C TYR A 46 10.00 -4.64 -9.96
N ARG A 47 11.00 -5.27 -10.57
CA ARG A 47 12.41 -5.02 -10.29
C ARG A 47 13.24 -5.40 -11.52
N PRO A 48 13.65 -4.45 -12.36
CA PRO A 48 14.38 -4.75 -13.60
C PRO A 48 15.74 -5.39 -13.33
N PHE A 49 16.52 -4.82 -12.39
CA PHE A 49 17.84 -5.34 -12.00
C PHE A 49 17.97 -5.56 -10.49
N PRO A 50 18.83 -6.51 -10.04
CA PRO A 50 19.02 -6.82 -8.61
C PRO A 50 19.49 -5.68 -7.72
N PHE A 51 19.98 -4.58 -8.30
CA PHE A 51 20.45 -3.39 -7.58
C PHE A 51 19.48 -2.21 -7.69
N ASP A 52 18.47 -2.30 -8.55
CA ASP A 52 17.43 -1.29 -8.63
C ASP A 52 16.54 -1.36 -7.39
N GLU A 53 15.89 -0.24 -7.08
CA GLU A 53 14.76 -0.23 -6.18
C GLU A 53 13.66 -1.16 -6.72
N ARG A 54 13.14 -1.99 -5.83
CA ARG A 54 11.93 -2.76 -6.10
C ARG A 54 10.74 -1.80 -6.02
N ALA A 55 9.75 -1.99 -6.88
CA ALA A 55 8.44 -1.37 -6.74
C ALA A 55 7.38 -2.47 -6.59
N VAL A 56 6.45 -2.28 -5.68
CA VAL A 56 5.36 -3.22 -5.38
C VAL A 56 4.05 -2.47 -5.55
N PHE A 57 3.15 -3.07 -6.32
CA PHE A 57 1.89 -2.49 -6.72
C PHE A 57 0.72 -3.38 -6.33
N VAL A 58 -0.43 -2.75 -6.11
CA VAL A 58 -1.72 -3.43 -6.02
C VAL A 58 -2.52 -3.22 -7.30
N ASN A 59 -3.06 -4.32 -7.81
CA ASN A 59 -4.04 -4.34 -8.88
C ASN A 59 -5.33 -4.91 -8.31
N VAL A 60 -6.45 -4.24 -8.59
CA VAL A 60 -7.77 -4.64 -8.13
C VAL A 60 -8.65 -4.86 -9.33
N TYR A 61 -9.29 -6.01 -9.37
CA TYR A 61 -10.28 -6.38 -10.36
C TYR A 61 -11.62 -6.53 -9.65
N ARG A 62 -12.68 -6.05 -10.29
CA ARG A 62 -14.06 -6.19 -9.85
C ARG A 62 -14.84 -6.90 -10.95
N ASP A 63 -15.51 -7.99 -10.61
CA ASP A 63 -16.33 -8.76 -11.55
C ASP A 63 -15.54 -9.15 -12.83
N GLY A 64 -14.26 -9.48 -12.67
CA GLY A 64 -13.33 -9.80 -13.77
C GLY A 64 -12.75 -8.61 -14.53
N HIS A 65 -13.26 -7.39 -14.29
CA HIS A 65 -12.79 -6.17 -14.93
C HIS A 65 -11.80 -5.41 -14.06
N THR A 66 -10.80 -4.83 -14.68
CA THR A 66 -9.82 -3.99 -14.00
C THR A 66 -10.48 -2.75 -13.38
N ARG A 67 -10.29 -2.55 -12.07
CA ARG A 67 -10.87 -1.45 -11.29
C ARG A 67 -9.82 -0.46 -10.81
N THR A 68 -8.75 -0.97 -10.21
CA THR A 68 -7.58 -0.18 -9.82
C THR A 68 -6.36 -0.81 -10.46
N VAL A 69 -5.57 0.01 -11.16
CA VAL A 69 -4.37 -0.45 -11.87
C VAL A 69 -3.16 0.14 -11.21
N HIS A 70 -2.18 -0.72 -10.95
CA HIS A 70 -0.80 -0.34 -10.69
C HIS A 70 -0.64 0.70 -9.59
N LYS A 71 -1.41 0.56 -8.51
CA LYS A 71 -1.29 1.48 -7.38
C LYS A 71 -0.07 1.08 -6.55
N LEU A 72 0.94 1.94 -6.50
CA LEU A 72 2.14 1.72 -5.70
C LEU A 72 1.79 1.52 -4.22
N LEU A 73 2.24 0.40 -3.66
CA LEU A 73 2.16 0.04 -2.26
C LEU A 73 3.51 0.20 -1.55
N TYR A 74 4.58 -0.24 -2.20
CA TYR A 74 5.90 -0.28 -1.61
C TYR A 74 7.04 -0.03 -2.61
N THR A 75 8.08 0.63 -2.14
CA THR A 75 9.38 0.82 -2.76
C THR A 75 10.41 0.41 -1.72
N GLY A 76 11.46 -0.27 -2.15
CA GLY A 76 12.52 -0.68 -1.25
C GLY A 76 13.78 -1.06 -2.00
N ASP A 77 14.92 -0.80 -1.39
CA ASP A 77 16.21 -1.07 -1.99
C ASP A 77 16.60 -2.56 -1.82
N PHE A 78 17.87 -2.87 -2.11
CA PHE A 78 18.39 -4.23 -1.97
C PHE A 78 18.71 -4.63 -0.53
N LEU A 79 18.74 -3.69 0.43
CA LEU A 79 18.98 -3.91 1.85
C LEU A 79 17.68 -4.23 2.59
N ASP A 80 16.55 -3.75 2.09
CA ASP A 80 15.23 -4.06 2.63
C ASP A 80 14.92 -5.58 2.57
N GLY A 81 14.17 -6.12 3.55
CA GLY A 81 13.66 -7.50 3.54
C GLY A 81 12.65 -7.76 2.41
N ASP A 82 12.33 -9.01 2.05
CA ASP A 82 11.31 -9.32 1.02
C ASP A 82 9.98 -8.65 1.39
N PHE A 83 9.25 -8.11 0.40
CA PHE A 83 7.94 -7.50 0.66
C PHE A 83 6.99 -8.47 1.37
N ARG A 84 7.09 -9.76 1.06
CA ARG A 84 6.26 -10.81 1.66
C ARG A 84 6.57 -11.03 3.14
N ASP A 85 7.79 -10.71 3.56
CA ASP A 85 8.22 -10.81 4.96
C ASP A 85 7.82 -9.53 5.73
N LEU A 86 7.89 -8.38 5.07
CA LEU A 86 7.45 -7.09 5.64
C LEU A 86 5.92 -6.99 5.78
N TYR A 87 5.19 -7.59 4.85
CA TYR A 87 3.72 -7.56 4.80
C TYR A 87 3.14 -8.98 4.67
N PRO A 88 3.23 -9.81 5.72
CA PRO A 88 2.71 -11.17 5.68
C PRO A 88 1.17 -11.19 5.69
N ASN A 89 0.62 -12.37 5.36
CA ASN A 89 -0.80 -12.70 5.50
C ASN A 89 -1.83 -11.77 4.83
N PRO A 90 -1.63 -11.35 3.56
CA PRO A 90 -2.63 -10.57 2.84
C PRO A 90 -4.00 -11.25 2.81
N ARG A 91 -5.05 -10.53 3.18
CA ARG A 91 -6.41 -11.07 3.20
C ARG A 91 -7.48 -9.99 3.08
N PHE A 92 -8.68 -10.42 2.69
CA PHE A 92 -9.86 -9.59 2.83
C PHE A 92 -10.36 -9.63 4.27
N ARG A 93 -10.44 -8.46 4.91
CA ARG A 93 -11.07 -8.25 6.22
C ARG A 93 -12.60 -8.23 6.09
N SER A 94 -13.09 -7.64 5.01
CA SER A 94 -14.49 -7.64 4.58
C SER A 94 -14.55 -7.78 3.06
N GLU A 95 -15.74 -7.74 2.48
CA GLU A 95 -15.89 -7.83 1.02
C GLU A 95 -15.08 -6.79 0.24
N ASP A 96 -14.99 -5.59 0.79
CA ASP A 96 -14.48 -4.37 0.17
C ASP A 96 -13.23 -3.83 0.86
N ILE A 97 -12.69 -4.52 1.86
CA ILE A 97 -11.51 -4.08 2.61
C ILE A 97 -10.46 -5.19 2.57
N TYR A 98 -9.36 -4.90 1.89
CA TYR A 98 -8.19 -5.74 1.82
C TYR A 98 -7.11 -5.23 2.78
N GLU A 99 -6.51 -6.12 3.56
CA GLU A 99 -5.47 -5.78 4.53
C GLU A 99 -4.16 -6.52 4.25
N LEU A 100 -3.04 -5.84 4.53
CA LEU A 100 -1.67 -6.29 4.31
C LEU A 100 -0.83 -6.02 5.55
N GLY A 101 0.00 -6.99 5.92
CA GLY A 101 0.87 -6.90 7.07
C GLY A 101 0.21 -7.39 8.34
N ASP A 102 1.05 -7.68 9.33
CA ASP A 102 0.55 -8.07 10.64
C ASP A 102 0.04 -6.85 11.37
N VAL A 103 -1.01 -7.07 12.17
CA VAL A 103 -1.52 -6.04 13.08
C VAL A 103 -0.40 -5.54 14.01
N MET A 104 0.67 -6.33 14.27
CA MET A 104 1.97 -5.88 14.80
C MET A 104 3.07 -6.97 14.77
N ASN A 105 4.33 -6.56 14.51
CA ASN A 105 5.53 -7.25 15.01
C ASN A 105 6.79 -6.35 15.12
N ASP A 106 6.64 -5.03 15.35
CA ASP A 106 7.77 -4.06 15.34
C ASP A 106 8.20 -3.55 16.74
N GLY A 107 7.60 -4.06 17.82
CA GLY A 107 7.93 -3.67 19.19
C GLY A 107 7.43 -2.29 19.61
N SER A 108 6.60 -1.62 18.81
CA SER A 108 5.98 -0.35 19.18
C SER A 108 4.85 -0.52 20.22
N THR A 109 4.63 0.49 21.07
CA THR A 109 3.51 0.54 22.01
C THR A 109 2.22 0.90 21.28
N SER A 110 1.66 -0.02 20.49
CA SER A 110 0.40 0.24 19.80
C SER A 110 -0.76 0.37 20.77
N ARG A 111 -1.77 1.14 20.35
CA ARG A 111 -3.01 1.31 21.09
C ARG A 111 -4.20 0.98 20.20
N PRO A 112 -5.17 0.18 20.68
CA PRO A 112 -6.39 -0.07 19.94
C PRO A 112 -7.19 1.23 19.81
N GLY A 113 -7.76 1.43 18.64
CA GLY A 113 -8.56 2.59 18.31
C GLY A 113 -9.56 2.32 17.21
N ASN A 114 -10.51 3.23 17.09
CA ASN A 114 -11.54 3.23 16.07
C ASN A 114 -11.14 4.22 14.98
N LEU A 115 -11.25 3.78 13.73
CA LEU A 115 -11.10 4.59 12.54
C LEU A 115 -12.46 4.71 11.87
N ARG A 116 -12.98 5.93 11.81
CA ARG A 116 -14.15 6.23 10.99
C ARG A 116 -13.70 6.76 9.63
N ILE A 117 -14.14 6.13 8.56
CA ILE A 117 -13.87 6.56 7.19
C ILE A 117 -15.18 7.13 6.64
N VAL A 118 -15.13 8.36 6.13
CA VAL A 118 -16.30 9.05 5.57
C VAL A 118 -15.99 9.53 4.17
N ASN A 119 -16.79 9.10 3.20
CA ASN A 119 -16.84 9.75 1.90
C ASN A 119 -17.90 10.86 1.94
N ALA A 120 -17.52 12.06 2.36
CA ALA A 120 -18.40 13.23 2.42
C ALA A 120 -18.55 13.94 1.05
N THR A 121 -18.36 13.20 -0.04
CA THR A 121 -18.51 13.70 -1.41
C THR A 121 -19.73 13.08 -2.09
N GLN A 122 -20.11 13.65 -3.23
CA GLN A 122 -21.12 13.08 -4.13
C GLN A 122 -20.52 12.09 -5.14
N LYS A 123 -19.23 11.78 -5.02
CA LYS A 123 -18.49 10.92 -5.96
C LYS A 123 -18.09 9.62 -5.29
N GLU A 124 -18.07 8.55 -6.06
CA GLU A 124 -17.52 7.28 -5.59
C GLU A 124 -15.99 7.33 -5.56
N ILE A 125 -15.40 6.79 -4.50
CA ILE A 125 -13.96 6.62 -4.36
C ILE A 125 -13.62 5.19 -4.79
N SER A 126 -12.77 5.03 -5.81
CA SER A 126 -12.40 3.70 -6.32
C SER A 126 -11.55 2.92 -5.32
N TYR A 127 -10.63 3.61 -4.65
CA TYR A 127 -9.85 3.05 -3.55
C TYR A 127 -9.47 4.12 -2.53
N LEU A 128 -9.30 3.70 -1.29
CA LEU A 128 -8.65 4.43 -0.20
C LEU A 128 -7.55 3.52 0.38
N LEU A 129 -6.30 3.90 0.20
CA LEU A 129 -5.13 3.23 0.77
C LEU A 129 -4.77 3.93 2.09
N ILE A 130 -4.85 3.21 3.19
CA ILE A 130 -4.54 3.70 4.53
C ILE A 130 -3.31 2.96 5.03
N GLU A 131 -2.35 3.67 5.60
CA GLU A 131 -1.08 3.09 6.05
C GLU A 131 -0.73 3.57 7.47
N THR A 132 -0.36 2.64 8.35
CA THR A 132 0.16 2.92 9.70
C THR A 132 1.21 1.86 10.03
N GLY A 133 2.46 2.29 10.25
CA GLY A 133 3.62 1.38 10.37
C GLY A 133 3.72 0.38 9.20
N TRP A 134 3.88 -0.90 9.52
CA TRP A 134 3.92 -2.02 8.57
C TRP A 134 2.54 -2.61 8.26
N TYR A 135 1.47 -1.86 8.49
CA TYR A 135 0.11 -2.29 8.20
C TYR A 135 -0.53 -1.39 7.14
N LYS A 136 -1.20 -2.00 6.16
CA LYS A 136 -1.92 -1.27 5.10
C LYS A 136 -3.35 -1.81 4.93
N LEU A 137 -4.26 -0.91 4.62
CA LEU A 137 -5.64 -1.21 4.24
C LEU A 137 -5.93 -0.61 2.87
N VAL A 138 -6.62 -1.37 2.03
CA VAL A 138 -7.19 -0.91 0.78
C VAL A 138 -8.70 -1.06 0.86
N VAL A 139 -9.40 0.06 1.05
CA VAL A 139 -10.88 0.12 1.00
C VAL A 139 -11.31 0.37 -0.43
N LEU A 140 -12.23 -0.43 -0.95
CA LEU A 140 -12.64 -0.45 -2.36
C LEU A 140 -14.04 0.11 -2.55
N ASP A 141 -14.26 0.85 -3.63
CA ASP A 141 -15.58 1.32 -4.09
C ASP A 141 -16.43 1.99 -2.99
N LEU A 142 -15.81 2.87 -2.19
CA LEU A 142 -16.50 3.60 -1.13
C LEU A 142 -17.49 4.59 -1.75
N LYS A 143 -18.79 4.28 -1.61
CA LYS A 143 -19.88 5.04 -2.24
C LYS A 143 -19.97 6.47 -1.72
N ALA A 144 -20.58 7.34 -2.51
CA ALA A 144 -20.90 8.71 -2.11
C ALA A 144 -21.73 8.70 -0.82
N GLY A 145 -21.33 9.50 0.17
CA GLY A 145 -21.97 9.57 1.49
C GLY A 145 -21.73 8.35 2.40
N ALA A 146 -20.99 7.33 1.95
CA ALA A 146 -20.76 6.13 2.75
C ALA A 146 -19.84 6.39 3.95
N THR A 147 -20.08 5.63 5.02
CA THR A 147 -19.25 5.59 6.21
C THR A 147 -18.84 4.15 6.49
N ALA A 148 -17.59 3.94 6.88
CA ALA A 148 -17.07 2.66 7.36
C ALA A 148 -16.35 2.87 8.70
N ASP A 149 -16.65 2.04 9.68
CA ASP A 149 -15.99 2.07 11.00
C ASP A 149 -15.11 0.82 11.14
N LEU A 150 -13.83 1.03 11.52
CA LEU A 150 -12.83 -0.02 11.63
C LEU A 150 -12.12 0.05 12.97
N ASN A 151 -11.92 -1.11 13.60
CA ASN A 151 -11.01 -1.22 14.74
C ASN A 151 -9.60 -1.45 14.22
N LEU A 152 -8.65 -0.62 14.63
CA LEU A 152 -7.24 -0.64 14.23
C LEU A 152 -6.31 -0.45 15.42
N GLN A 153 -5.06 -0.82 15.23
CA GLN A 153 -3.98 -0.44 16.12
C GLN A 153 -3.14 0.60 15.39
N TYR A 154 -2.83 1.71 16.05
CA TYR A 154 -2.08 2.82 15.45
C TYR A 154 -0.65 2.86 15.97
N THR A 155 0.30 3.17 15.08
CA THR A 155 1.73 3.24 15.42
C THR A 155 2.35 4.55 14.92
N GLY A 156 2.35 5.60 15.76
CA GLY A 156 3.09 6.86 15.57
C GLY A 156 2.73 7.74 14.36
N TRP A 157 2.15 7.17 13.30
CA TRP A 157 1.86 7.80 12.01
C TRP A 157 0.64 7.15 11.37
N LEU A 158 -0.12 7.96 10.63
CA LEU A 158 -1.22 7.50 9.79
C LEU A 158 -1.19 8.30 8.49
N SER A 159 -1.21 7.60 7.36
CA SER A 159 -1.35 8.22 6.05
C SER A 159 -2.50 7.62 5.28
N CYS A 160 -3.01 8.38 4.32
CA CYS A 160 -4.14 8.01 3.52
C CYS A 160 -4.00 8.57 2.11
N GLN A 161 -4.40 7.76 1.13
CA GLN A 161 -4.47 8.14 -0.27
C GLN A 161 -5.77 7.65 -0.87
N ALA A 162 -6.37 8.43 -1.74
CA ALA A 162 -7.54 7.97 -2.46
C ALA A 162 -7.61 8.50 -3.88
N ARG A 163 -8.53 7.89 -4.63
CA ARG A 163 -8.82 8.23 -6.01
C ARG A 163 -10.32 8.21 -6.25
N PHE A 164 -10.84 9.23 -6.92
CA PHE A 164 -12.22 9.18 -7.41
C PHE A 164 -12.37 8.23 -8.60
N ALA A 165 -13.47 7.48 -8.61
CA ALA A 165 -13.76 6.49 -9.64
C ALA A 165 -14.08 7.11 -11.01
N ASP A 166 -14.68 8.29 -11.03
CA ASP A 166 -15.16 8.97 -12.25
C ASP A 166 -14.06 9.71 -13.01
N SER A 167 -13.26 10.46 -12.27
CA SER A 167 -12.31 11.46 -12.77
C SER A 167 -10.88 11.00 -12.66
N GLY A 168 -10.62 9.97 -11.86
CA GLY A 168 -9.27 9.52 -11.53
C GLY A 168 -8.45 10.52 -10.73
N GLN A 169 -9.05 11.63 -10.27
CA GLN A 169 -8.39 12.59 -9.41
C GLN A 169 -7.92 11.89 -8.13
N ARG A 170 -6.65 12.11 -7.79
CA ARG A 170 -5.97 11.56 -6.62
C ARG A 170 -5.80 12.61 -5.55
N PHE A 171 -5.77 12.18 -4.30
CA PHE A 171 -5.55 13.05 -3.14
C PHE A 171 -4.99 12.22 -1.99
N ALA A 172 -4.27 12.88 -1.09
CA ALA A 172 -3.61 12.21 0.02
C ALA A 172 -3.39 13.13 1.23
N SER A 173 -3.16 12.53 2.39
CA SER A 173 -2.85 13.21 3.65
C SER A 173 -2.07 12.29 4.58
N ALA A 174 -1.27 12.89 5.46
CA ALA A 174 -0.50 12.18 6.47
C ALA A 174 -0.39 12.99 7.77
N VAL A 175 -0.43 12.28 8.91
CA VAL A 175 -0.29 12.86 10.24
C VAL A 175 0.63 12.02 11.12
N SER A 176 1.40 12.66 11.98
CA SER A 176 1.98 12.03 13.17
C SER A 176 0.91 11.92 14.23
N ILE A 177 0.88 10.78 14.91
CA ILE A 177 0.06 10.57 16.08
C ILE A 177 0.96 10.68 17.31
N VAL A 178 0.85 11.79 18.01
CA VAL A 178 1.60 12.10 19.23
C VAL A 178 0.88 11.49 20.42
N ASP A 179 1.49 10.48 21.05
CA ASP A 179 1.02 9.96 22.33
C ASP A 179 1.36 10.92 23.47
N SER A 180 0.32 11.32 24.20
CA SER A 180 0.47 11.75 25.59
C SER A 180 0.63 10.49 26.44
N ALA A 181 1.71 10.42 27.23
CA ALA A 181 2.04 9.28 28.08
C ALA A 181 0.90 8.88 29.05
N ASP A 182 -0.04 9.79 29.33
CA ASP A 182 -1.09 9.62 30.33
C ASP A 182 -2.46 9.18 29.76
N SER A 183 -2.65 9.17 28.44
CA SER A 183 -3.94 8.76 27.87
C SER A 183 -4.07 7.23 27.91
N LYS A 184 -5.07 6.71 28.64
CA LYS A 184 -5.42 5.27 28.66
C LYS A 184 -6.59 4.93 27.74
N GLU A 185 -7.13 5.93 27.05
CA GLU A 185 -8.34 5.80 26.26
C GLU A 185 -8.05 5.26 24.85
N SER A 186 -9.03 4.53 24.31
CA SER A 186 -9.00 4.08 22.91
C SER A 186 -9.03 5.29 21.98
N ARG A 187 -8.15 5.30 20.97
CA ARG A 187 -8.03 6.41 20.03
C ARG A 187 -9.21 6.45 19.06
N GLN A 188 -9.78 7.62 18.85
CA GLN A 188 -10.80 7.84 17.83
C GLN A 188 -10.22 8.71 16.73
N LEU A 189 -10.07 8.18 15.52
CA LEU A 189 -9.61 8.93 14.35
C LEU A 189 -10.68 8.89 13.27
N SER A 190 -10.69 9.91 12.42
CA SER A 190 -11.52 9.94 11.23
C SER A 190 -10.73 10.32 9.98
N ILE A 191 -10.98 9.59 8.89
CA ILE A 191 -10.54 9.93 7.55
C ILE A 191 -11.76 10.44 6.78
N THR A 192 -11.76 11.72 6.46
CA THR A 192 -12.88 12.37 5.77
C THR A 192 -12.42 12.84 4.39
N VAL A 193 -13.04 12.30 3.34
CA VAL A 193 -12.86 12.79 1.98
C VAL A 193 -13.93 13.83 1.69
N ARG A 194 -13.52 15.06 1.36
CA ARG A 194 -14.43 16.19 1.09
C ARG A 194 -13.92 17.03 -0.08
N GLY A 195 -14.81 17.37 -1.01
CA GLY A 195 -14.46 18.07 -2.25
C GLY A 195 -13.49 17.24 -3.10
N GLY A 196 -12.20 17.58 -3.06
CA GLY A 196 -11.10 16.86 -3.70
C GLY A 196 -9.89 16.67 -2.80
N ASN A 197 -10.11 16.60 -1.48
CA ASN A 197 -9.07 16.44 -0.47
C ASN A 197 -9.46 15.34 0.52
N VAL A 198 -8.47 14.75 1.19
CA VAL A 198 -8.66 13.85 2.32
C VAL A 198 -8.07 14.47 3.58
N ALA A 199 -8.85 14.48 4.65
CA ALA A 199 -8.43 14.97 5.95
C ALA A 199 -8.34 13.81 6.94
N ILE A 200 -7.30 13.83 7.77
CA ILE A 200 -7.17 12.92 8.92
C ILE A 200 -7.37 13.77 10.17
N GLU A 201 -8.40 13.43 10.95
CA GLU A 201 -8.91 14.23 12.05
C GLU A 201 -9.05 13.36 13.31
N SER A 202 -9.04 14.01 14.47
CA SER A 202 -9.22 13.39 15.77
C SER A 202 -9.99 14.36 16.66
N PRO A 203 -11.01 13.92 17.43
CA PRO A 203 -11.64 14.75 18.45
C PRO A 203 -10.70 15.01 19.63
N GLN A 204 -9.67 14.17 19.81
CA GLN A 204 -8.64 14.33 20.83
C GLN A 204 -7.41 15.05 20.23
N PRO A 205 -6.74 15.93 20.99
CA PRO A 205 -5.48 16.52 20.56
C PRO A 205 -4.41 15.44 20.38
N GLY A 206 -3.40 15.72 19.55
CA GLY A 206 -2.27 14.80 19.33
C GLY A 206 -2.04 14.44 17.87
N LEU A 207 -2.72 15.05 16.91
CA LEU A 207 -2.34 14.96 15.50
C LEU A 207 -1.41 16.11 15.13
N ARG A 208 -0.30 15.81 14.47
CA ARG A 208 0.58 16.80 13.84
C ARG A 208 0.65 16.51 12.35
N ALA A 209 0.62 17.55 11.52
CA ALA A 209 0.81 17.37 10.09
C ALA A 209 2.16 16.69 9.84
N SER A 210 2.17 15.68 8.97
CA SER A 210 3.36 14.93 8.61
C SER A 210 3.71 15.14 7.14
N HIS A 211 5.00 15.30 6.90
CA HIS A 211 5.63 15.22 5.59
C HIS A 211 6.76 14.17 5.65
N CYS A 212 6.54 12.99 6.24
CA CYS A 212 7.63 12.03 6.48
C CYS A 212 8.00 11.15 5.27
N CYS A 213 9.28 10.78 5.21
CA CYS A 213 9.92 10.06 4.11
C CYS A 213 9.70 8.53 4.11
N ALA A 214 9.48 7.91 5.28
CA ALA A 214 9.04 6.49 5.32
C ALA A 214 7.64 6.31 4.68
N SER A 215 6.89 7.42 4.60
CA SER A 215 5.72 7.60 3.77
C SER A 215 6.03 8.60 2.65
N ASP A 216 7.04 8.39 1.80
CA ASP A 216 7.15 9.12 0.52
C ASP A 216 5.92 8.90 -0.40
N ARG A 217 4.98 8.06 0.02
CA ARG A 217 3.88 7.53 -0.78
C ARG A 217 2.58 8.31 -0.80
N PRO A 218 2.22 9.30 0.05
CA PRO A 218 1.03 10.10 -0.18
C PRO A 218 1.21 10.99 -1.41
N ASP A 219 2.43 11.13 -1.96
CA ASP A 219 2.62 11.85 -3.20
C ASP A 219 2.22 10.98 -4.41
N PRO A 220 1.14 11.35 -5.14
CA PRO A 220 0.77 10.66 -6.36
C PRO A 220 1.85 10.74 -7.44
N GLN A 221 2.80 11.68 -7.37
CA GLN A 221 3.91 11.83 -8.33
C GLN A 221 4.91 10.66 -8.22
N HIS A 222 5.11 10.11 -7.03
CA HIS A 222 5.97 8.93 -6.84
C HIS A 222 5.46 7.69 -7.61
N GLU A 223 4.15 7.57 -7.82
CA GLU A 223 3.59 6.51 -8.67
C GLU A 223 3.96 6.65 -10.15
N TRP A 224 4.45 7.80 -10.62
CA TRP A 224 4.82 8.01 -12.04
C TRP A 224 6.29 7.70 -12.32
N LEU A 225 7.10 7.59 -11.26
CA LEU A 225 8.51 7.22 -11.37
C LEU A 225 8.70 5.71 -11.60
N TYR A 226 7.66 4.91 -11.36
CA TYR A 226 7.66 3.45 -11.39
C TYR A 226 6.51 2.91 -12.23
#